data_AF-A0A1J5F628-F1
#
_entry.id   AF-A0A1J5F628-F1
#
_cell.length_a   1.000
_cell.length_b   1.000
_cell.length_c   1.000
_cell.angle_alpha   90.00
_cell.angle_beta   90.00
_cell.angle_gamma   90.00
#
_symmetry.space_group_name_H-M   'P 1'
#
loop_
_entity.id
_entity.type
_entity.pdbx_description
1 polymer ?
#
loop_
_entity_poly.entity_id
_entity_poly.type
_entity_poly.pdbx_seq_one_letter_code
_entity_poly.pdbx_strand_id
1 'polypeptide(L)'
;MQKDIFYRIISFLLGASWAIVLLGALIVFKTFLVLGLGLSIVITIFYIFISLFLILTLDAFSVNKQRLSEAQKQTTLLEKIYSKHTK
;
A
#
# COMPACT_ATOMS: atom_id res chain seq x y z
N MET A 1 -22.00 -1.26 5.31
CA MET A 1 -21.28 -0.29 6.16
C MET A 1 -19.95 -0.85 6.72
N GLN A 2 -19.35 -1.91 6.11
CA GLN A 2 -18.01 -2.45 6.48
C GLN A 2 -16.86 -1.82 5.67
N LYS A 3 -17.13 -0.78 4.87
CA LYS A 3 -16.11 -0.13 4.03
C LYS A 3 -15.11 0.69 4.84
N ASP A 4 -15.44 1.07 6.07
CA ASP A 4 -14.64 2.02 6.85
C ASP A 4 -13.41 1.42 7.52
N ILE A 5 -13.51 0.24 8.13
CA ILE A 5 -12.40 -0.30 8.95
C ILE A 5 -11.21 -0.68 8.06
N PHE A 6 -11.48 -1.37 6.95
CA PHE A 6 -10.42 -1.84 6.05
C PHE A 6 -9.66 -0.67 5.41
N TYR A 7 -10.40 0.34 4.90
CA TYR A 7 -9.81 1.53 4.31
C TYR A 7 -8.99 2.32 5.34
N ARG A 8 -9.49 2.42 6.58
CA ARG A 8 -8.80 3.10 7.69
C ARG A 8 -7.51 2.38 8.08
N ILE A 9 -7.51 1.05 8.13
CA ILE A 9 -6.31 0.25 8.40
C ILE A 9 -5.28 0.43 7.29
N ILE A 10 -5.66 0.32 6.01
CA ILE A 10 -4.72 0.48 4.90
C ILE A 10 -4.15 1.90 4.87
N SER A 11 -5.00 2.93 5.05
CA SER A 11 -4.55 4.32 5.07
C SER A 11 -3.59 4.59 6.23
N PHE A 12 -3.86 4.03 7.41
CA PHE A 12 -2.96 4.09 8.55
C PHE A 12 -1.63 3.38 8.25
N LEU A 13 -1.69 2.18 7.67
CA LEU A 13 -0.51 1.38 7.37
C LEU A 13 0.37 2.06 6.31
N LEU A 14 -0.23 2.71 5.32
CA LEU A 14 0.47 3.46 4.28
C LEU A 14 1.17 4.69 4.87
N GLY A 15 0.51 5.43 5.76
CA GLY A 15 1.11 6.53 6.51
C GLY A 15 2.26 6.07 7.42
N ALA A 16 2.04 4.97 8.17
CA ALA A 16 3.08 4.37 9.02
C ALA A 16 4.27 3.86 8.19
N SER A 17 4.03 3.33 7.00
CA SER A 17 5.09 2.84 6.10
C SER A 17 6.05 3.96 5.70
N TRP A 18 5.54 5.16 5.40
CA TRP A 18 6.40 6.33 5.12
C TRP A 18 7.29 6.71 6.32
N ALA A 19 6.72 6.70 7.52
CA ALA A 19 7.50 6.96 8.74
C ALA A 19 8.56 5.87 8.97
N ILE A 20 8.22 4.61 8.72
CA ILE A 20 9.14 3.47 8.80
C ILE A 20 10.29 3.64 7.81
N VAL A 21 10.03 4.05 6.56
CA VAL A 21 11.12 4.25 5.57
C VAL A 21 12.07 5.35 6.03
N LEU A 22 11.54 6.50 6.47
CA LEU A 22 12.38 7.63 6.87
C LEU A 22 13.20 7.32 8.13
N LEU A 23 12.55 6.84 9.19
CA LEU A 23 13.22 6.51 10.44
C LEU A 23 14.11 5.28 10.29
N GLY A 24 13.63 4.26 9.59
CA GLY A 24 14.37 3.04 9.32
C GLY A 24 15.61 3.29 8.47
N ALA A 25 15.55 4.18 7.47
CA ALA A 25 16.73 4.53 6.68
C ALA A 25 17.82 5.17 7.55
N LEU A 26 17.44 6.05 8.48
CA LEU A 26 18.36 6.68 9.44
C LEU A 26 18.95 5.64 10.40
N ILE A 27 18.12 4.76 10.96
CA ILE A 27 18.55 3.68 11.86
C ILE A 27 19.51 2.71 11.15
N VAL A 28 19.16 2.27 9.94
CA VAL A 28 20.00 1.39 9.12
C VAL A 28 21.33 2.10 8.83
N PHE A 29 21.29 3.33 8.35
CA PHE A 29 22.52 4.08 8.07
C PHE A 29 23.43 4.16 9.30
N LYS A 30 22.88 4.56 10.45
CA LYS A 30 23.64 4.68 11.71
C LYS A 30 24.20 3.33 12.19
N THR A 31 23.43 2.25 12.04
CA THR A 31 23.85 0.91 12.45
C THR A 31 25.02 0.41 11.61
N PHE A 32 24.97 0.66 10.29
CA PHE A 32 25.99 0.19 9.36
C PHE A 32 27.18 1.16 9.20
N LEU A 33 27.14 2.36 9.80
CA LEU A 33 28.28 3.29 9.81
C LEU A 33 29.56 2.67 10.38
N VAL A 34 29.45 1.73 11.33
CA VAL A 34 30.61 1.03 11.91
C VAL A 34 31.38 0.19 10.90
N LEU A 35 30.73 -0.26 9.81
CA LEU A 35 31.35 -1.03 8.74
C LEU A 35 31.96 -0.13 7.64
N GLY A 36 31.82 1.19 7.78
CA GLY A 36 32.33 2.18 6.83
C GLY A 36 31.24 2.87 6.03
N LEU A 37 31.56 4.10 5.61
CA LEU A 37 30.61 5.03 5.00
C LEU A 37 30.10 4.55 3.63
N GLY A 38 30.95 3.94 2.81
CA GLY A 38 30.54 3.41 1.50
C GLY A 38 29.51 2.28 1.61
N LEU A 39 29.77 1.32 2.50
CA LEU A 39 28.91 0.16 2.68
C LEU A 39 27.58 0.54 3.38
N SER A 40 27.61 1.49 4.31
CA SER A 40 26.38 1.99 4.95
C SER A 40 25.44 2.65 3.95
N ILE A 41 25.95 3.46 3.02
CA ILE A 41 25.13 4.08 1.97
C ILE A 41 24.47 3.01 1.09
N VAL A 42 25.24 2.03 0.61
CA VAL A 42 24.72 0.97 -0.27
C VAL A 42 23.60 0.20 0.42
N ILE A 43 23.79 -0.21 1.68
CA ILE A 43 22.78 -0.94 2.44
C ILE A 43 21.53 -0.08 2.67
N THR A 44 21.69 1.20 3.01
CA THR A 44 20.56 2.12 3.18
C THR A 44 19.77 2.28 1.89
N ILE A 45 20.43 2.36 0.72
CA ILE A 45 19.76 2.41 -0.58
C ILE A 45 18.95 1.13 -0.83
N PHE A 46 19.53 -0.04 -0.57
CA PHE A 46 18.82 -1.32 -0.68
C PHE A 46 17.60 -1.38 0.25
N TYR A 47 17.74 -0.91 1.49
CA TYR A 47 16.65 -0.83 2.44
C TYR A 47 15.52 0.08 1.93
N ILE A 48 15.84 1.27 1.42
CA ILE A 48 14.85 2.20 0.86
C ILE A 48 14.15 1.55 -0.33
N PHE A 49 14.90 0.91 -1.23
CA PHE A 49 14.34 0.25 -2.41
C PHE A 49 13.32 -0.83 -2.05
N ILE A 50 13.67 -1.73 -1.12
CA ILE A 50 12.75 -2.77 -0.62
C ILE A 50 11.53 -2.13 0.07
N SER A 51 11.76 -1.08 0.86
CA SER A 51 10.68 -0.42 1.59
C SER A 51 9.69 0.29 0.64
N LEU A 52 10.18 0.93 -0.41
CA LEU A 52 9.34 1.53 -1.46
C LEU A 52 8.55 0.47 -2.23
N PHE A 53 9.16 -0.69 -2.51
CA PHE A 53 8.46 -1.80 -3.13
C PHE A 53 7.30 -2.32 -2.27
N LEU A 54 7.49 -2.40 -0.95
CA LEU A 54 6.43 -2.77 -0.01
C LEU A 54 5.31 -1.72 0.04
N ILE A 55 5.65 -0.44 0.05
CA ILE A 55 4.66 0.66 -0.02
C ILE A 55 3.83 0.55 -1.31
N LEU A 56 4.49 0.35 -2.44
CA LEU A 56 3.82 0.21 -3.75
C LEU A 56 2.84 -0.98 -3.73
N THR A 57 3.22 -2.07 -3.06
CA THR A 57 2.37 -3.26 -2.92
C THR A 57 1.12 -2.96 -2.10
N LEU A 58 1.25 -2.22 -0.99
CA LEU A 58 0.10 -1.77 -0.18
C LEU A 58 -0.82 -0.84 -0.98
N ASP A 59 -0.24 0.06 -1.77
CA ASP A 59 -1.00 1.00 -2.59
C ASP A 59 -1.75 0.27 -3.71
N ALA A 60 -1.09 -0.66 -4.40
CA ALA A 60 -1.70 -1.53 -5.41
C ALA A 60 -2.85 -2.36 -4.83
N PHE A 61 -2.71 -2.84 -3.59
CA PHE A 61 -3.79 -3.54 -2.89
C PHE A 61 -5.00 -2.64 -2.69
N SER A 62 -4.80 -1.39 -2.25
CA SER A 62 -5.86 -0.40 -2.06
C SER A 62 -6.63 -0.15 -3.37
N VAL A 63 -5.91 0.08 -4.47
CA VAL A 63 -6.48 0.31 -5.80
C VAL A 63 -7.29 -0.91 -6.26
N ASN A 64 -6.74 -2.12 -6.13
CA ASN A 64 -7.45 -3.34 -6.54
C ASN A 64 -8.75 -3.55 -5.73
N LYS A 65 -8.75 -3.21 -4.44
CA LYS A 65 -9.96 -3.30 -3.61
C LYS A 65 -11.03 -2.31 -4.09
N GLN A 66 -10.63 -1.10 -4.47
CA GLN A 66 -11.55 -0.11 -5.02
C GLN A 66 -12.15 -0.59 -6.34
N ARG A 67 -11.31 -1.09 -7.27
CA ARG A 67 -11.76 -1.65 -8.56
C ARG A 67 -12.77 -2.79 -8.37
N LEU A 68 -12.53 -3.68 -7.41
CA LEU A 68 -13.47 -4.75 -7.08
C LEU A 68 -14.81 -4.21 -6.59
N SER A 69 -14.81 -3.18 -5.72
CA SER A 69 -16.05 -2.57 -5.26
C SER A 69 -16.81 -1.86 -6.39
N GLU A 70 -16.12 -1.29 -7.36
CA GLU A 70 -16.74 -0.64 -8.52
C GLU A 70 -17.34 -1.67 -9.47
N ALA A 71 -16.63 -2.76 -9.74
CA ALA A 71 -17.13 -3.88 -10.53
C ALA A 71 -18.40 -4.49 -9.93
N GLN A 72 -18.44 -4.72 -8.61
CA GLN A 72 -19.64 -5.21 -7.91
C GLN A 72 -20.84 -4.26 -8.09
N LYS A 73 -20.62 -2.95 -7.96
CA LYS A 73 -21.69 -1.95 -8.18
C LYS A 73 -22.22 -2.00 -9.61
N GLN A 74 -21.33 -2.15 -10.59
CA GLN A 74 -21.70 -2.28 -11.99
C GLN A 74 -22.54 -3.54 -12.24
N THR A 75 -22.12 -4.70 -11.71
CA THR A 75 -22.89 -5.95 -11.83
C THR A 75 -24.29 -5.82 -11.25
N THR A 76 -24.43 -5.25 -10.04
CA THR A 76 -25.74 -5.02 -9.42
C THR A 76 -26.62 -4.07 -10.24
N LEU A 77 -26.03 -3.07 -10.91
CA LEU A 77 -26.78 -2.18 -11.81
C LEU A 77 -27.24 -2.91 -13.06
N LEU A 78 -26.39 -3.74 -13.68
CA LEU A 78 -26.77 -4.56 -14.85
C LEU A 78 -27.91 -5.53 -14.50
N GLU A 79 -27.84 -6.21 -13.36
CA GLU A 79 -28.90 -7.12 -12.91
C GLU A 79 -30.24 -6.41 -12.73
N LYS A 80 -30.23 -5.19 -12.19
CA LYS A 80 -31.44 -4.36 -12.05
C LYS A 80 -32.02 -3.94 -13.41
N ILE A 81 -31.16 -3.63 -14.38
CA ILE A 81 -31.60 -3.27 -15.74
C ILE A 81 -32.21 -4.50 -16.42
N TYR A 82 -31.53 -5.65 -16.36
CA TYR A 82 -31.98 -6.89 -16.99
C TYR A 82 -33.31 -7.39 -16.41
N SER A 83 -33.45 -7.39 -15.08
CA SER A 83 -34.70 -7.79 -14.39
C SER A 83 -35.87 -6.84 -14.66
N LYS A 84 -35.61 -5.55 -14.94
CA LYS A 84 -36.62 -4.58 -15.33
C LYS A 84 -37.07 -4.72 -16.80
N HIS A 85 -36.19 -5.20 -17.68
CA HIS A 85 -36.48 -5.37 -19.10
C HIS A 85 -37.11 -6.72 -19.47
N THR A 86 -36.99 -7.73 -18.59
CA THR A 86 -37.50 -9.10 -18.80
C THR A 86 -38.85 -9.34 -18.09
N LYS A 87 -39.41 -8.34 -17.42
CA LYS A 87 -40.80 -8.27 -16.95
C LYS A 87 -41.59 -7.33 -17.84
#